data_AF-A0AAN6LXF5-F1
#
_entry.id   AF-A0AAN6LXF5-F1
#
_cell.length_a   1.000
_cell.length_b   1.000
_cell.length_c   1.000
_cell.angle_alpha   90.00
_cell.angle_beta   90.00
_cell.angle_gamma   90.00
#
_symmetry.space_group_name_H-M   'P 1'
#
loop_
_entity.id
_entity.type
_entity.pdbx_description
1 polymer ?
#
loop_
_entity_poly.entity_id
_entity_poly.type
_entity_poly.pdbx_seq_one_letter_code
_entity_poly.pdbx_strand_id
1 'polypeptide(L)'
;MLRASSRLLQSRITFFTRSPCSLCDTAKAVVQNVKKERDFAYEEINVMEAGNEKWKGVYEFDTPVIHVDPSTSNPTSTSASKLMHRFDETQVKKLLDEAASA
;
A
#
# COMPACT_ATOMS: atom_id res chain seq x y z
N MET A 1 -23.84 23.31 7.22
CA MET A 1 -22.42 23.15 6.81
C MET A 1 -22.12 21.66 6.78
N LEU A 2 -22.24 21.01 5.61
CA LEU A 2 -21.90 19.59 5.50
C LEU A 2 -20.38 19.45 5.36
N ARG A 3 -19.74 18.84 6.36
CA ARG A 3 -18.37 18.28 6.22
C ARG A 3 -18.43 17.03 5.32
N ALA A 4 -18.73 17.24 4.05
CA ALA A 4 -18.56 16.23 3.02
C ALA A 4 -17.15 16.39 2.45
N SER A 5 -16.15 15.71 3.03
CA SER A 5 -14.85 15.51 2.35
C SER A 5 -13.91 14.53 3.06
N SER A 6 -14.07 14.23 4.35
CA SER A 6 -13.10 13.37 5.07
C SER A 6 -13.45 11.88 5.10
N ARG A 7 -14.59 11.46 4.53
CA ARG A 7 -15.03 10.05 4.48
C ARG A 7 -14.68 9.33 3.17
N LEU A 8 -14.12 10.03 2.18
CA LEU A 8 -13.94 9.49 0.83
C LEU A 8 -12.67 8.65 0.65
N LEU A 9 -11.71 8.76 1.57
CA LEU A 9 -10.54 7.88 1.63
C LEU A 9 -10.59 7.18 2.98
N GLN A 10 -11.19 5.99 3.04
CA GLN A 10 -11.21 5.22 4.30
C GLN A 10 -9.83 4.60 4.60
N SER A 11 -9.01 4.40 3.57
CA SER A 11 -7.75 3.67 3.69
C SER A 11 -6.64 4.29 2.84
N ARG A 12 -5.40 3.95 3.19
CA ARG A 12 -4.16 4.28 2.49
C ARG A 12 -3.44 2.98 2.13
N ILE A 13 -2.91 2.91 0.91
CA ILE A 13 -1.94 1.91 0.50
C ILE A 13 -0.56 2.56 0.42
N THR A 14 0.40 2.00 1.17
CA THR A 14 1.83 2.30 0.99
C THR A 14 2.49 1.13 0.28
N PHE A 15 3.04 1.35 -0.91
CA PHE A 15 3.64 0.33 -1.76
C PHE A 15 5.17 0.40 -1.70
N PHE A 16 5.79 -0.64 -1.16
CA PHE A 16 7.24 -0.78 -1.07
C PHE A 16 7.78 -1.52 -2.28
N THR A 17 8.68 -0.87 -3.00
CA THR A 17 9.25 -1.34 -4.27
C THR A 17 10.77 -1.28 -4.24
N ARG A 18 11.39 -1.84 -5.28
CA ARG A 18 12.80 -1.64 -5.61
C ARG A 18 12.98 -1.65 -7.12
N SER A 19 14.10 -1.15 -7.62
CA SER A 19 14.44 -1.21 -9.04
C SER A 19 15.82 -1.85 -9.26
N PRO A 20 15.98 -2.76 -10.24
CA PRO A 20 14.94 -3.34 -11.11
C PRO A 20 14.12 -4.45 -10.40
N CYS A 21 12.81 -4.57 -10.69
CA CYS A 21 11.93 -5.56 -10.05
C CYS A 21 10.66 -5.86 -10.88
N SER A 22 10.65 -6.94 -11.67
CA SER A 22 9.48 -7.33 -12.49
C SER A 22 8.24 -7.72 -11.67
N LEU A 23 8.43 -8.24 -10.45
CA LEU A 23 7.34 -8.50 -9.51
C LEU A 23 6.68 -7.19 -9.05
N CYS A 24 7.48 -6.15 -8.87
CA CYS A 24 7.00 -4.83 -8.46
C CYS A 24 6.17 -4.18 -9.57
N ASP A 25 6.54 -4.36 -10.85
CA ASP A 25 5.73 -3.89 -11.98
C ASP A 25 4.35 -4.56 -12.02
N THR A 26 4.33 -5.89 -11.84
CA THR A 26 3.07 -6.67 -11.76
C THR A 26 2.21 -6.20 -10.57
N ALA A 27 2.81 -6.08 -9.40
CA ALA A 27 2.12 -5.64 -8.18
C ALA A 27 1.58 -4.20 -8.30
N LYS A 28 2.33 -3.30 -8.95
CA LYS A 28 1.89 -1.94 -9.23
C LYS A 28 0.65 -1.94 -10.10
N ALA A 29 0.63 -2.76 -11.17
CA ALA A 29 -0.53 -2.88 -12.05
C ALA A 29 -1.77 -3.35 -11.28
N VAL A 30 -1.64 -4.35 -10.40
CA VAL A 30 -2.71 -4.84 -9.52
C VAL A 30 -3.27 -3.71 -8.65
N VAL A 31 -2.41 -2.98 -7.93
CA VAL A 31 -2.88 -1.88 -7.04
C VAL A 31 -3.53 -0.76 -7.84
N GLN A 32 -2.97 -0.39 -9.00
CA GLN A 32 -3.52 0.67 -9.85
C GLN A 32 -4.85 0.27 -10.48
N ASN A 33 -5.06 -1.00 -10.82
CA ASN A 33 -6.36 -1.49 -11.28
C ASN A 33 -7.42 -1.38 -10.19
N VAL A 34 -7.10 -1.79 -8.96
CA VAL A 34 -8.01 -1.63 -7.82
C VAL A 34 -8.32 -0.16 -7.55
N LYS A 35 -7.35 0.76 -7.73
CA LYS A 35 -7.55 2.21 -7.58
C LYS A 35 -8.52 2.79 -8.61
N LYS A 36 -8.68 2.18 -9.79
CA LYS A 36 -9.68 2.60 -10.79
C LYS A 36 -11.11 2.28 -10.34
N GLU A 37 -11.29 1.27 -9.50
CA GLU A 37 -12.61 0.83 -9.02
C GLU A 37 -13.05 1.52 -7.73
N ARG A 38 -12.10 1.87 -6.85
CA ARG A 38 -12.39 2.55 -5.57
C ARG A 38 -11.22 3.43 -5.13
N ASP A 39 -11.54 4.51 -4.45
CA ASP A 39 -10.53 5.49 -4.06
C ASP A 39 -9.86 5.14 -2.72
N PHE A 40 -8.56 5.41 -2.65
CA PHE A 40 -7.71 5.26 -1.47
C PHE A 40 -6.43 6.10 -1.66
N ALA A 41 -5.83 6.55 -0.56
CA ALA A 41 -4.58 7.29 -0.64
C ALA A 41 -3.47 6.32 -1.08
N TYR A 42 -2.61 6.73 -2.00
CA TYR A 42 -1.55 5.87 -2.52
C TYR A 42 -0.20 6.55 -2.39
N GLU A 43 0.77 5.82 -1.86
CA GLU A 43 2.15 6.25 -1.70
C GLU A 43 3.07 5.11 -2.14
N GLU A 44 4.14 5.43 -2.84
CA GLU A 44 5.12 4.45 -3.33
C GLU A 44 6.50 4.81 -2.78
N ILE A 45 7.17 3.82 -2.20
CA ILE A 45 8.48 3.97 -1.55
C ILE A 45 9.43 2.97 -2.19
N ASN A 46 10.46 3.47 -2.87
CA ASN A 46 11.57 2.64 -3.32
C ASN A 46 12.52 2.41 -2.15
N VAL A 47 12.56 1.19 -1.62
CA VAL A 47 13.32 0.85 -0.41
C VAL A 47 14.83 0.94 -0.61
N MET A 48 15.30 1.04 -1.86
CA MET A 48 16.74 1.15 -2.17
C MET A 48 17.22 2.59 -2.29
N GLU A 49 16.31 3.58 -2.28
CA GLU A 49 16.66 5.00 -2.32
C GLU A 49 17.22 5.50 -0.98
N ALA A 50 18.13 6.48 -1.06
CA ALA A 50 18.70 7.12 0.12
C ALA A 50 17.60 7.81 0.95
N GLY A 51 17.68 7.69 2.27
CA GLY A 51 16.64 8.17 3.20
C GLY A 51 15.56 7.14 3.53
N ASN A 52 15.57 5.97 2.89
CA ASN A 52 14.66 4.85 3.18
C ASN A 52 15.35 3.71 3.96
N GLU A 53 16.41 3.97 4.72
CA GLU A 53 17.23 2.95 5.40
C GLU A 53 16.39 2.06 6.33
N LYS A 54 15.39 2.65 7.00
CA LYS A 54 14.40 1.90 7.80
C LYS A 54 13.69 0.85 6.97
N TRP A 55 13.16 1.22 5.80
CA TRP A 55 12.40 0.31 4.94
C TRP A 55 13.29 -0.65 4.18
N LYS A 56 14.52 -0.23 3.83
CA LYS A 56 15.55 -1.12 3.29
C LYS A 56 15.80 -2.29 4.23
N GLY A 57 16.09 -2.01 5.50
CA GLY A 57 16.39 -3.04 6.50
C GLY A 57 15.23 -4.02 6.76
N VAL A 58 14.00 -3.65 6.39
CA VAL A 58 12.81 -4.50 6.57
C VAL A 58 12.43 -5.25 5.28
N TYR A 59 12.55 -4.63 4.11
CA TYR A 59 11.95 -5.13 2.87
C TYR A 59 12.90 -5.29 1.68
N GLU A 60 14.20 -5.04 1.81
CA GLU A 60 15.19 -5.16 0.70
C GLU A 60 15.07 -6.47 -0.11
N PHE A 61 14.71 -7.57 0.56
CA PHE A 61 14.57 -8.90 -0.04
C PHE A 61 13.12 -9.37 -0.21
N ASP A 62 12.14 -8.67 0.35
CA ASP A 62 10.74 -9.08 0.39
C ASP A 62 9.83 -8.27 -0.54
N THR A 63 10.34 -7.19 -1.16
CA THR A 63 9.58 -6.43 -2.17
C THR A 63 9.10 -7.33 -3.33
N PRO A 64 7.89 -7.11 -3.88
CA PRO A 64 6.93 -6.05 -3.54
C PRO A 64 6.16 -6.30 -2.24
N VAL A 65 5.92 -5.25 -1.45
CA VAL A 65 5.06 -5.28 -0.25
C VAL A 65 4.08 -4.12 -0.31
N ILE A 66 2.82 -4.34 0.07
CA ILE A 66 1.88 -3.24 0.36
C ILE A 66 1.51 -3.26 1.83
N HIS A 67 1.44 -2.08 2.44
CA HIS A 67 0.69 -1.86 3.67
C HIS A 67 -0.67 -1.27 3.35
N VAL A 68 -1.69 -1.69 4.10
CA VAL A 68 -3.01 -1.09 4.10
C VAL A 68 -3.27 -0.55 5.51
N ASP A 69 -3.42 0.77 5.58
CA ASP A 69 -3.65 1.51 6.83
C ASP A 69 -4.97 2.29 6.73
N PRO A 70 -5.62 2.62 7.86
CA PRO A 70 -6.64 3.67 7.89
C PRO A 70 -6.07 4.98 7.36
N SER A 71 -6.90 5.81 6.72
CA SER A 71 -6.40 7.06 6.11
C SER A 71 -5.79 8.06 7.10
N THR A 72 -6.12 7.96 8.38
CA THR A 72 -5.58 8.76 9.48
C THR A 72 -4.20 8.32 9.96
N SER A 73 -3.77 7.11 9.60
CA SER A 73 -2.50 6.53 10.04
C SER A 73 -1.38 6.92 9.07
N ASN A 74 -0.61 7.94 9.44
CA ASN A 74 0.59 8.38 8.72
C ASN A 74 1.66 8.83 9.73
N PRO A 75 2.91 8.33 9.66
CA PRO A 75 3.43 7.36 8.69
C PRO A 75 3.00 5.91 8.98
N THR A 76 3.09 5.04 7.97
CA THR A 76 2.82 3.59 8.14
C THR A 76 3.84 2.90 9.05
N SER A 77 3.49 1.72 9.57
CA SER A 77 4.29 0.91 10.49
C SER A 77 4.39 -0.54 10.03
N THR A 78 5.39 -1.28 10.51
CA THR A 78 5.59 -2.72 10.19
C THR A 78 4.48 -3.63 10.74
N SER A 79 3.67 -3.12 11.66
CA SER A 79 2.47 -3.74 12.23
C SER A 79 1.22 -3.58 11.36
N ALA A 80 1.28 -2.80 10.28
CA ALA A 80 0.15 -2.64 9.36
C ALA A 80 -0.21 -3.96 8.68
N SER A 81 -1.49 -4.10 8.36
CA SER A 81 -1.99 -5.17 7.50
C SER A 81 -1.27 -5.13 6.15
N LYS A 82 -0.72 -6.27 5.70
CA LYS A 82 0.17 -6.29 4.53
C LYS A 82 0.05 -7.52 3.65
N LEU A 83 0.33 -7.33 2.36
CA LEU A 83 0.58 -8.39 1.38
C LEU A 83 2.01 -8.24 0.84
N MET A 84 2.65 -9.35 0.50
CA MET A 84 4.03 -9.37 0.02
C MET A 84 4.26 -10.43 -1.06
N HIS A 85 5.36 -10.29 -1.79
CA HIS A 85 5.79 -11.14 -2.90
C HIS A 85 4.83 -11.14 -4.09
N ARG A 86 3.69 -11.81 -3.97
CA ARG A 86 2.69 -11.95 -5.03
C ARG A 86 1.30 -11.81 -4.43
N PHE A 87 0.51 -10.94 -5.03
CA PHE A 87 -0.88 -10.74 -4.67
C PHE A 87 -1.69 -10.31 -5.89
N ASP A 88 -2.99 -10.58 -5.85
CA ASP A 88 -3.94 -10.20 -6.89
C ASP A 88 -4.94 -9.12 -6.42
N GLU A 89 -5.79 -8.67 -7.34
CA GLU A 89 -6.79 -7.64 -7.07
C GLU A 89 -7.80 -8.07 -6.00
N THR A 90 -8.11 -9.37 -5.91
CA THR A 90 -9.06 -9.91 -4.92
C THR A 90 -8.48 -9.80 -3.51
N GLN A 91 -7.20 -10.13 -3.34
CA GLN A 91 -6.52 -10.02 -2.05
C GLN A 91 -6.38 -8.55 -1.61
N VAL A 92 -6.07 -7.64 -2.54
CA VAL A 92 -6.04 -6.19 -2.24
C VAL A 92 -7.46 -5.67 -1.93
N LYS A 93 -8.49 -6.17 -2.62
CA LYS A 93 -9.92 -5.95 -2.32
C LYS A 93 -10.25 -6.28 -0.88
N LYS A 94 -10.04 -7.54 -0.52
CA LYS A 94 -10.28 -8.06 0.81
C LYS A 94 -9.54 -7.27 1.91
N LEU A 95 -8.25 -7.00 1.74
CA LEU A 95 -7.46 -6.34 2.79
C LEU A 95 -7.91 -4.89 3.05
N LEU A 96 -8.36 -4.18 2.00
CA LEU A 96 -8.93 -2.84 2.15
C LEU A 96 -10.31 -2.88 2.82
N ASP A 97 -11.12 -3.92 2.59
CA ASP A 97 -12.42 -4.09 3.24
C ASP A 97 -12.26 -4.39 4.74
N GLU A 98 -11.26 -5.22 5.09
CA GLU A 98 -10.87 -5.49 6.48
C GLU A 98 -10.40 -4.23 7.20
N ALA A 99 -9.60 -3.38 6.52
CA ALA A 99 -9.11 -2.12 7.09
C ALA A 99 -10.22 -1.04 7.23
N ALA A 100 -11.26 -1.07 6.40
CA ALA A 100 -12.39 -0.13 6.49
C ALA A 100 -13.39 -0.49 7.60
N SER A 101 -13.34 -1.72 8.10
CA SER A 101 -14.26 -2.26 9.11
C SER A 101 -13.69 -2.23 10.54
N ALA A 102 -12.42 -1.85 10.69
CA ALA A 102 -11.69 -1.75 11.95
C ALA A 102 -11.73 -0.33 12.53
#